data_AF-A0A2X3K2U6-F1
#
_entry.id   AF-A0A2X3K2U6-F1
#
_cell.length_a   1.000
_cell.length_b   1.000
_cell.length_c   1.000
_cell.angle_alpha   90.00
_cell.angle_beta   90.00
_cell.angle_gamma   90.00
#
_symmetry.space_group_name_H-M   'P 1'
#
loop_
_entity.id
_entity.type
_entity.pdbx_description
1 polymer ?
#
loop_
_entity_poly.entity_id
_entity_poly.type
_entity_poly.pdbx_seq_one_letter_code
_entity_poly.pdbx_strand_id
1 'polypeptide(L)'
;MNTTTPMGMLQQPRPFFMIFFVELWERFGYYGVQGVLAVFFVKQLGFSQEQAFVTFGAFAALVYGLISIGGYVGDHLLGTKRTIVLGALVLAIGYFMTGMSLLKPDLIFIALGTIAVGNGCLKLTQPACFRKCYPPKDPRLDGAFHPVLYVDQYRLVDSVIAGPCDRLIDSVIQSPTTCAGRG
;
A
#
# COMPACT_ATOMS: atom_id res chain seq x y z
N MET A 1 11.91 26.60 28.52
CA MET A 1 11.28 26.26 27.22
C MET A 1 12.37 25.61 26.37
N ASN A 2 12.35 24.28 26.20
CA ASN A 2 13.35 23.60 25.37
C ASN A 2 12.95 23.76 23.91
N THR A 3 13.78 24.47 23.16
CA THR A 3 13.65 24.73 21.74
C THR A 3 13.60 23.40 20.98
N THR A 4 12.42 23.01 20.50
CA THR A 4 12.24 21.93 19.52
C THR A 4 12.78 22.44 18.19
N THR A 5 14.09 22.37 17.98
CA THR A 5 14.65 22.57 16.64
C THR A 5 13.98 21.53 15.74
N PRO A 6 13.24 21.93 14.69
CA PRO A 6 12.72 20.96 13.73
C PRO A 6 13.95 20.35 13.04
N MET A 7 14.36 19.17 13.51
CA MET A 7 15.42 18.41 12.85
C MET A 7 14.90 18.05 11.47
N GLY A 8 15.42 18.74 10.45
CA GLY A 8 15.04 18.48 9.07
C GLY A 8 15.23 17.01 8.71
N MET A 9 14.41 16.50 7.78
CA MET A 9 14.41 15.10 7.32
C MET A 9 15.83 14.55 7.01
N LEU A 10 16.75 15.43 6.60
CA LEU A 10 18.15 15.15 6.27
C LEU A 10 19.06 14.83 7.48
N GLN A 11 18.66 15.15 8.72
CA GLN A 11 19.47 14.94 9.94
C GLN A 11 19.15 13.62 10.67
N GLN A 12 18.34 12.75 10.06
CA GLN A 12 17.94 11.47 10.65
C GLN A 12 18.98 10.36 10.39
N PRO A 13 19.08 9.35 11.27
CA PRO A 13 20.06 8.27 11.15
C PRO A 13 19.80 7.41 9.89
N ARG A 14 20.84 6.82 9.29
CA ARG A 14 20.73 6.07 8.02
C ARG A 14 19.57 5.04 7.93
N PRO A 15 19.22 4.28 8.99
CA PRO A 15 18.07 3.37 8.95
C PRO A 15 16.71 4.06 8.71
N PHE A 16 16.58 5.33 9.07
CA PHE A 16 15.40 6.15 8.78
C PHE A 16 15.10 6.19 7.29
N PHE A 17 16.11 6.52 6.47
CA PHE A 17 15.93 6.66 5.03
C PHE A 17 15.52 5.33 4.39
N MET A 18 16.13 4.22 4.81
CA MET A 18 15.76 2.90 4.31
C MET A 18 14.27 2.58 4.57
N ILE A 19 13.80 2.80 5.80
CA ILE A 19 12.39 2.54 6.17
C ILE A 19 11.46 3.49 5.43
N PHE A 20 11.80 4.78 5.36
CA PHE A 20 11.04 5.79 4.62
C PHE A 20 10.89 5.43 3.13
N PHE A 21 11.97 5.01 2.46
CA PHE A 21 11.90 4.58 1.06
C PHE A 21 11.06 3.31 0.89
N VAL A 22 11.20 2.32 1.77
CA VAL A 22 10.37 1.10 1.72
C VAL A 22 8.90 1.45 1.88
N GLU A 23 8.56 2.34 2.80
CA GLU A 23 7.18 2.79 3.03
C GLU A 23 6.63 3.58 1.84
N LEU A 24 7.44 4.45 1.25
CA LEU A 24 7.07 5.18 0.03
C LEU A 24 6.77 4.21 -1.14
N TRP A 25 7.62 3.19 -1.32
CA TRP A 25 7.45 2.19 -2.39
C TRP A 25 6.27 1.24 -2.15
N GLU A 26 6.03 0.82 -0.90
CA GLU A 26 4.85 0.01 -0.56
C GLU A 26 3.57 0.77 -0.90
N ARG A 27 3.50 2.04 -0.53
CA ARG A 27 2.35 2.91 -0.81
C ARG A 27 2.17 3.12 -2.30
N PHE A 28 3.24 3.44 -3.03
CA PHE A 28 3.20 3.59 -4.49
C PHE A 28 2.61 2.34 -5.17
N GLY A 29 3.06 1.15 -4.78
CA GLY A 29 2.55 -0.11 -5.31
C GLY A 29 1.09 -0.37 -4.95
N TYR A 30 0.71 -0.14 -3.69
CA TYR A 30 -0.66 -0.40 -3.21
C TYR A 30 -1.68 0.46 -3.93
N TYR A 31 -1.43 1.77 -4.06
CA TYR A 31 -2.33 2.66 -4.80
C TYR A 31 -2.28 2.43 -6.32
N GLY A 32 -1.12 2.05 -6.87
CA GLY A 32 -1.01 1.66 -8.27
C GLY A 32 -1.90 0.47 -8.60
N VAL A 33 -1.89 -0.57 -7.74
CA VAL A 33 -2.80 -1.71 -7.89
C VAL A 33 -4.25 -1.27 -7.72
N GLN A 34 -4.58 -0.49 -6.68
CA GLN A 34 -5.95 0.01 -6.47
C GLN A 34 -6.49 0.77 -7.69
N GLY A 35 -5.67 1.63 -8.32
CA GLY A 35 -6.04 2.40 -9.50
C GLY A 35 -6.25 1.55 -10.76
N VAL A 36 -5.42 0.54 -10.99
CA VAL A 36 -5.54 -0.36 -12.14
C VAL A 36 -6.64 -1.41 -11.93
N LEU A 37 -6.90 -1.81 -10.69
CA LEU A 37 -7.77 -2.93 -10.37
C LEU A 37 -9.23 -2.66 -10.76
N ALA A 38 -9.71 -1.43 -10.57
CA ALA A 38 -11.06 -1.04 -11.00
C ALA A 38 -11.23 -1.19 -12.53
N VAL A 39 -10.26 -0.70 -13.31
CA VAL A 39 -10.26 -0.83 -14.77
C VAL A 39 -10.14 -2.30 -15.18
N PHE A 40 -9.36 -3.08 -14.45
CA PHE A 40 -9.15 -4.50 -14.71
C PHE A 40 -10.43 -5.33 -14.54
N PHE A 41 -11.17 -5.14 -13.44
CA PHE A 41 -12.42 -5.86 -13.19
C PHE A 41 -13.48 -5.56 -14.26
N VAL A 42 -13.57 -4.30 -14.70
CA VAL A 42 -14.54 -3.89 -15.72
C VAL A 42 -14.13 -4.37 -17.11
N LYS A 43 -12.89 -4.14 -17.53
CA LYS A 43 -12.47 -4.42 -18.91
C LYS A 43 -12.06 -5.87 -19.19
N GLN A 44 -11.40 -6.53 -18.25
CA GLN A 44 -10.85 -7.88 -18.48
C GLN A 44 -11.77 -8.98 -17.96
N LEU A 45 -12.49 -8.74 -16.85
CA LEU A 45 -13.38 -9.72 -16.23
C LEU A 45 -14.86 -9.48 -16.53
N GLY A 46 -15.22 -8.31 -17.08
CA GLY A 46 -16.60 -7.98 -17.40
C GLY A 46 -17.52 -7.90 -16.18
N PHE A 47 -16.96 -7.64 -15.00
CA PHE A 47 -17.74 -7.57 -13.75
C PHE A 47 -18.71 -6.41 -13.77
N SER A 48 -19.88 -6.61 -13.15
CA SER A 48 -20.76 -5.50 -12.82
C SER A 48 -20.10 -4.59 -11.77
N GLN A 49 -20.51 -3.32 -11.74
CA GLN A 49 -19.98 -2.36 -10.76
C GLN A 49 -20.14 -2.86 -9.32
N GLU A 50 -21.25 -3.52 -9.00
CA GLU A 50 -21.51 -4.13 -7.70
C GLU A 50 -20.51 -5.25 -7.37
N GLN A 51 -20.24 -6.16 -8.31
CA GLN A 51 -19.27 -7.24 -8.13
C GLN A 51 -17.85 -6.72 -7.91
N ALA A 52 -17.46 -5.66 -8.64
CA ALA A 52 -16.17 -5.02 -8.47
C ALA A 52 -16.01 -4.42 -7.05
N PHE A 53 -17.04 -3.73 -6.55
CA PHE A 53 -17.03 -3.18 -5.19
C PHE A 53 -16.98 -4.26 -4.11
N VAL A 54 -17.76 -5.34 -4.26
CA VAL A 54 -17.75 -6.47 -3.30
C VAL A 54 -16.36 -7.13 -3.27
N THR A 55 -15.76 -7.36 -4.44
CA THR A 55 -14.43 -7.97 -4.55
C THR A 55 -13.35 -7.07 -3.94
N PHE A 56 -13.42 -5.76 -4.20
CA PHE A 56 -12.51 -4.78 -3.61
C PHE A 56 -12.67 -4.71 -2.08
N GLY A 57 -13.90 -4.69 -1.58
CA GLY A 57 -14.19 -4.70 -0.15
C GLY A 57 -13.69 -5.97 0.54
N ALA A 58 -13.84 -7.13 -0.10
CA ALA A 58 -13.30 -8.40 0.38
C ALA A 58 -11.77 -8.40 0.44
N PHE A 59 -11.11 -7.86 -0.60
CA PHE A 59 -9.67 -7.67 -0.61
C PHE A 59 -9.21 -6.74 0.54
N ALA A 60 -9.86 -5.59 0.72
CA ALA A 60 -9.54 -4.66 1.80
C ALA A 60 -9.71 -5.31 3.18
N ALA A 61 -10.82 -6.02 3.40
CA ALA A 61 -11.07 -6.74 4.65
C ALA A 61 -9.99 -7.79 4.93
N LEU A 62 -9.54 -8.52 3.90
CA LEU A 62 -8.48 -9.52 4.01
C LEU A 62 -7.13 -8.89 4.33
N VAL A 63 -6.78 -7.75 3.71
CA VAL A 63 -5.58 -6.97 4.05
C VAL A 63 -5.62 -6.58 5.53
N TYR A 64 -6.71 -5.96 6.01
CA TYR A 64 -6.83 -5.56 7.41
C TYR A 64 -6.81 -6.74 8.40
N GLY A 65 -7.41 -7.88 8.03
CA GLY A 65 -7.33 -9.10 8.83
C GLY A 65 -5.89 -9.63 8.94
N LEU A 66 -5.16 -9.67 7.82
CA LEU A 66 -3.79 -10.17 7.78
C LEU A 66 -2.77 -9.24 8.43
N ILE A 67 -3.06 -7.92 8.53
CA ILE A 67 -2.23 -6.96 9.28
C ILE A 67 -2.05 -7.41 10.72
N SER A 68 -3.13 -7.77 11.41
CA SER A 68 -3.07 -8.25 12.81
C SER A 68 -2.23 -9.51 12.96
N ILE A 69 -2.36 -10.46 12.02
CA ILE A 69 -1.62 -11.72 12.02
C ILE A 69 -0.14 -11.49 11.71
N GLY A 70 0.17 -10.63 10.74
CA GLY A 70 1.53 -10.32 10.33
C GLY A 70 2.36 -9.66 11.43
N GLY A 71 1.75 -8.78 12.24
CA GLY A 71 2.42 -8.20 13.41
C GLY A 71 2.80 -9.25 14.46
N TYR A 72 1.89 -10.19 14.76
CA TYR A 72 2.18 -11.30 15.67
C TYR A 72 3.36 -12.15 15.17
N VAL A 73 3.38 -12.48 13.87
CA VAL A 73 4.48 -13.22 13.23
C VAL A 73 5.80 -12.45 13.31
N GLY A 74 5.77 -11.13 13.12
CA GLY A 74 6.92 -10.23 13.21
C GLY A 74 7.53 -10.14 14.60
N ASP A 75 6.68 -10.10 15.63
CA ASP A 75 7.13 -9.90 17.01
C ASP A 75 7.50 -11.20 17.73
N HIS A 76 6.85 -12.33 17.43
CA HIS A 76 7.02 -13.58 18.19
C HIS A 76 7.68 -14.74 17.42
N LEU A 77 7.52 -14.83 16.09
CA LEU A 77 8.02 -16.00 15.33
C LEU A 77 9.37 -15.76 14.64
N LEU A 78 9.45 -14.75 13.77
CA LEU A 78 10.57 -14.60 12.83
C LEU A 78 11.52 -13.44 13.17
N GLY A 79 11.05 -12.50 13.99
CA GLY A 79 11.77 -11.29 14.34
C GLY A 79 11.59 -10.17 13.31
N THR A 80 11.50 -8.94 13.82
CA THR A 80 11.06 -7.74 13.09
C THR A 80 11.80 -7.51 11.76
N LYS A 81 13.14 -7.66 11.72
CA LYS A 81 13.94 -7.42 10.50
C LYS A 81 13.67 -8.45 9.39
N ARG A 82 13.52 -9.74 9.75
CA ARG A 82 13.32 -10.82 8.77
C ARG A 82 11.92 -10.75 8.18
N THR A 83 10.91 -10.47 9.01
CA THR A 83 9.53 -10.31 8.56
C THR A 83 9.37 -9.14 7.60
N ILE A 84 10.10 -8.04 7.78
CA ILE A 84 10.11 -6.92 6.83
C ILE A 84 10.65 -7.36 5.46
N VAL A 85 11.80 -8.05 5.43
CA VAL A 85 12.40 -8.50 4.17
C VAL A 85 11.50 -9.52 3.47
N LEU A 86 10.92 -10.47 4.22
CA LEU A 86 9.98 -11.46 3.67
C LEU A 86 8.71 -10.79 3.14
N GLY A 87 8.12 -9.85 3.88
CA GLY A 87 6.94 -9.10 3.44
C GLY A 87 7.20 -8.30 2.16
N ALA A 88 8.36 -7.65 2.07
CA ALA A 88 8.77 -6.91 0.86
C ALA A 88 8.96 -7.83 -0.36
N LEU A 89 9.56 -9.02 -0.17
CA LEU A 89 9.70 -10.01 -1.25
C LEU A 89 8.34 -10.54 -1.71
N VAL A 90 7.45 -10.86 -0.77
CA VAL A 90 6.08 -11.33 -1.08
C VAL A 90 5.30 -10.26 -1.84
N LEU A 91 5.42 -8.98 -1.45
CA LEU A 91 4.82 -7.87 -2.19
C LEU A 91 5.38 -7.72 -3.59
N ALA A 92 6.71 -7.80 -3.75
CA ALA A 92 7.35 -7.70 -5.06
C ALA A 92 6.82 -8.80 -6.01
N ILE A 93 6.67 -10.02 -5.51
CA ILE A 93 6.07 -11.13 -6.26
C ILE A 93 4.60 -10.81 -6.60
N GLY A 94 3.82 -10.32 -5.63
CA GLY A 94 2.43 -9.93 -5.83
C GLY A 94 2.26 -8.90 -6.95
N TYR A 95 3.05 -7.82 -6.93
CA TYR A 95 3.02 -6.79 -7.96
C TYR A 95 3.48 -7.31 -9.32
N PHE A 96 4.49 -8.17 -9.36
CA PHE A 96 4.92 -8.83 -10.59
C PHE A 96 3.80 -9.71 -11.18
N MET A 97 3.09 -10.46 -10.34
CA MET A 97 1.93 -11.26 -10.74
C MET A 97 0.77 -10.38 -11.24
N THR A 98 0.51 -9.22 -10.62
CA THR A 98 -0.47 -8.26 -11.14
C THR A 98 -0.11 -7.78 -12.53
N GLY A 99 1.17 -7.50 -12.80
CA GLY A 99 1.64 -7.15 -14.15
C GLY A 99 1.44 -8.27 -15.17
N MET A 100 1.76 -9.52 -14.80
CA MET A 100 1.51 -10.69 -15.65
C MET A 100 0.01 -10.97 -15.86
N SER A 101 -0.84 -10.50 -14.94
CA SER A 101 -2.29 -10.68 -15.04
C SER A 101 -2.90 -9.96 -16.25
N LEU A 102 -2.19 -9.00 -16.85
CA LEU A 102 -2.60 -8.38 -18.12
C LEU A 102 -2.65 -9.38 -19.28
N LEU A 103 -1.81 -10.43 -19.25
CA LEU A 103 -1.76 -11.50 -20.24
C LEU A 103 -2.69 -12.67 -19.87
N LYS A 104 -2.84 -12.95 -18.57
CA LYS A 104 -3.68 -14.04 -18.04
C LYS A 104 -4.58 -13.53 -16.90
N PRO A 105 -5.87 -13.29 -17.15
CA PRO A 105 -6.75 -12.65 -16.17
C PRO A 105 -6.91 -13.40 -14.85
N ASP A 106 -6.82 -14.73 -14.88
CA ASP A 106 -7.03 -15.59 -13.72
C ASP A 106 -6.01 -15.39 -12.59
N LEU A 107 -4.84 -14.81 -12.90
CA LEU A 107 -3.77 -14.58 -11.92
C LEU A 107 -4.07 -13.44 -10.95
N ILE A 108 -5.06 -12.58 -11.24
CA ILE A 108 -5.31 -11.38 -10.44
C ILE A 108 -5.68 -11.74 -8.99
N PHE A 109 -6.49 -12.78 -8.78
CA PHE A 109 -6.95 -13.15 -7.44
C PHE A 109 -5.80 -13.68 -6.57
N ILE A 110 -4.89 -14.44 -7.16
CA ILE A 110 -3.69 -14.93 -6.48
C ILE A 110 -2.74 -13.75 -6.20
N ALA A 111 -2.59 -12.83 -7.14
CA ALA A 111 -1.80 -11.62 -6.96
C ALA A 111 -2.34 -10.78 -5.79
N LEU A 112 -3.65 -10.53 -5.74
CA LEU A 112 -4.31 -9.81 -4.65
C LEU A 112 -4.11 -10.50 -3.29
N GLY A 113 -4.31 -11.82 -3.22
CA GLY A 113 -4.06 -12.57 -1.98
C GLY A 113 -2.60 -12.45 -1.52
N THR A 114 -1.66 -12.55 -2.45
CA THR A 114 -0.22 -12.41 -2.16
C THR A 114 0.13 -11.01 -1.68
N ILE A 115 -0.41 -9.98 -2.32
CA ILE A 115 -0.25 -8.57 -1.91
C ILE A 115 -0.82 -8.36 -0.50
N ALA A 116 -1.98 -8.94 -0.20
CA ALA A 116 -2.59 -8.81 1.12
C ALA A 116 -1.73 -9.46 2.23
N VAL A 117 -1.14 -10.62 1.97
CA VAL A 117 -0.19 -11.27 2.89
C VAL A 117 1.05 -10.41 3.10
N GLY A 118 1.66 -9.93 2.02
CA GLY A 118 2.87 -9.12 2.10
C GLY A 118 2.63 -7.79 2.85
N ASN A 119 1.51 -7.12 2.59
CA ASN A 119 1.10 -5.93 3.34
C ASN A 119 0.86 -6.22 4.82
N GLY A 120 0.24 -7.36 5.13
CA GLY A 120 -0.01 -7.76 6.52
C GLY A 120 1.28 -7.89 7.33
N CYS A 121 2.33 -8.50 6.73
CA CYS A 121 3.63 -8.63 7.36
C CYS A 121 4.38 -7.29 7.54
N LEU A 122 4.21 -6.36 6.61
CA LEU A 122 4.92 -5.08 6.63
C LEU A 122 4.31 -4.05 7.58
N LYS A 123 2.97 -3.89 7.56
CA LYS A 123 2.26 -2.75 8.15
C LYS A 123 2.53 -2.53 9.65
N LEU A 124 2.51 -3.59 10.45
CA LEU A 124 2.77 -3.48 11.90
C LEU A 124 4.25 -3.59 12.24
N THR A 125 5.03 -4.26 11.40
CA THR A 125 6.42 -4.60 11.68
C THR A 125 7.38 -3.43 11.39
N GLN A 126 7.11 -2.61 10.37
CA GLN A 126 7.91 -1.42 10.03
C GLN A 126 7.98 -0.37 11.15
N PRO A 127 6.86 0.15 11.68
CA PRO A 127 6.90 1.16 12.75
C PRO A 127 7.49 0.58 14.05
N ALA A 128 7.29 -0.71 14.33
CA ALA A 128 7.92 -1.39 15.45
C ALA A 128 9.45 -1.50 15.30
N CYS A 129 9.96 -1.77 14.09
CA CYS A 129 11.39 -1.75 13.80
C CYS A 129 11.97 -0.34 13.94
N PHE A 130 11.25 0.64 13.40
CA PHE A 130 11.65 2.04 13.39
C PHE A 130 11.86 2.57 14.81
N ARG A 131 10.91 2.30 15.70
CA ARG A 131 10.99 2.71 17.10
C ARG A 131 12.15 2.07 17.87
N LYS A 132 12.60 0.87 17.46
CA LYS A 132 13.79 0.20 18.02
C LYS A 132 15.12 0.80 17.53
N CYS A 133 15.11 1.59 16.45
CA CYS A 133 16.30 2.25 15.92
C CYS A 133 16.69 3.53 16.67
N TYR A 134 15.84 4.04 17.56
CA TYR A 134 16.10 5.21 18.38
C TYR A 134 16.23 4.84 19.86
N PRO A 135 17.13 5.48 20.63
CA PRO A 135 17.20 5.32 22.07
C PRO A 135 15.87 5.70 22.75
N PRO A 136 15.54 5.09 23.90
CA PRO A 136 14.35 5.47 24.66
C PRO A 136 14.42 6.96 25.07
N LYS A 137 13.34 7.71 24.78
CA LYS A 137 13.19 9.17 25.00
C LYS A 137 14.03 10.10 24.10
N ASP A 138 14.44 9.67 22.92
CA ASP A 138 15.09 10.57 21.95
C ASP A 138 14.05 11.52 21.31
N PRO A 139 14.16 12.87 21.48
CA PRO A 139 13.24 13.84 20.86
C PRO A 139 13.30 13.84 19.32
N ARG A 140 14.31 13.21 18.71
CA ARG A 140 14.41 13.05 17.25
C ARG A 140 13.39 12.06 16.68
N LEU A 141 12.89 11.15 17.53
CA LEU A 141 11.91 10.14 17.16
C LEU A 141 10.59 10.79 16.69
N ASP A 142 10.11 11.80 17.42
CA ASP A 142 8.87 12.50 17.09
C ASP A 142 9.00 13.29 15.77
N GLY A 143 10.15 13.92 15.55
CA GLY A 143 10.47 14.58 14.28
C GLY A 143 10.64 13.62 13.10
N ALA A 144 10.98 12.35 13.37
CA ALA A 144 11.13 11.31 12.36
C ALA A 144 9.79 10.60 12.04
N PHE A 145 8.88 10.51 13.01
CA PHE A 145 7.52 10.01 12.76
C PHE A 145 6.72 10.93 11.84
N HIS A 146 6.92 12.25 11.91
CA HIS A 146 6.18 13.20 11.07
C HIS A 146 6.26 12.88 9.57
N PRO A 147 7.44 12.73 8.92
CA PRO A 147 7.54 12.37 7.51
C PRO A 147 6.94 11.01 7.16
N VAL A 148 7.16 10.01 8.02
CA VAL A 148 6.66 8.63 7.81
C VAL A 148 5.13 8.62 7.88
N LEU A 149 4.56 9.24 8.91
CA LEU A 149 3.12 9.44 9.03
C LEU A 149 2.55 10.33 7.91
N TYR A 150 3.33 11.28 7.37
CA TYR A 150 2.90 12.09 6.24
C TYR A 150 2.73 11.27 4.95
N VAL A 151 3.55 10.24 4.76
CA VAL A 151 3.43 9.26 3.67
C VAL A 151 2.29 8.28 3.94
N ASP A 152 2.12 7.86 5.21
CA ASP A 152 1.04 6.97 5.63
C ASP A 152 -0.35 7.61 5.51
N GLN A 153 -0.46 8.90 5.86
CA GLN A 153 -1.69 9.67 5.93
C GLN A 153 -2.10 10.33 4.60
N TYR A 154 -1.90 9.63 3.49
CA TYR A 154 -2.57 9.87 2.19
C TYR A 154 -2.20 11.17 1.44
N ARG A 155 -1.63 12.20 2.08
CA ARG A 155 -1.56 13.55 1.48
C ARG A 155 -0.59 13.71 0.29
N LEU A 156 0.55 13.00 0.30
CA LEU A 156 1.53 13.08 -0.78
C LEU A 156 1.20 12.16 -1.97
N VAL A 157 0.53 11.04 -1.72
CA VAL A 157 0.25 10.05 -2.78
C VAL A 157 -1.13 10.28 -3.41
N ASP A 158 -2.12 10.77 -2.65
CA ASP A 158 -3.40 11.19 -3.23
C ASP A 158 -3.25 12.35 -4.21
N SER A 159 -2.35 13.29 -3.91
CA SER A 159 -2.12 14.47 -4.76
C SER A 159 -1.37 14.13 -6.06
N VAL A 160 -0.53 13.09 -6.07
CA VAL A 160 0.32 12.73 -7.22
C VAL A 160 -0.23 11.56 -8.03
N ILE A 161 -0.91 10.59 -7.39
CA ILE A 161 -1.24 9.30 -8.00
C ILE A 161 -2.75 8.99 -7.93
N ALA A 162 -3.37 9.08 -6.74
CA ALA A 162 -4.80 8.74 -6.64
C ALA A 162 -5.67 9.78 -7.34
N GLY A 163 -5.39 11.08 -7.22
CA GLY A 163 -6.18 12.13 -7.87
C GLY A 163 -6.26 12.05 -9.39
N PRO A 164 -5.18 11.76 -10.13
CA PRO A 164 -5.25 11.46 -11.56
C PRO A 164 -5.90 10.11 -11.88
N CYS A 165 -5.71 9.10 -11.03
CA CYS A 165 -6.25 7.76 -11.25
C CYS A 165 -7.76 7.67 -10.99
N ASP A 166 -8.26 8.32 -9.94
CA ASP A 166 -9.68 8.49 -9.64
C ASP A 166 -10.39 9.24 -10.77
N ARG A 167 -9.79 10.32 -11.29
CA ARG A 167 -10.29 11.01 -12.49
C ARG A 167 -10.34 10.12 -13.73
N LEU A 168 -9.38 9.20 -13.88
CA LEU A 168 -9.37 8.20 -14.95
C LEU A 168 -10.45 7.13 -14.74
N ILE A 169 -10.63 6.64 -13.51
CA ILE A 169 -11.68 5.69 -13.14
C ILE A 169 -13.06 6.33 -13.37
N ASP A 170 -13.28 7.57 -12.93
CA ASP A 170 -14.50 8.34 -13.20
C ASP A 170 -14.72 8.47 -14.71
N SER A 171 -13.67 8.80 -15.48
CA SER A 171 -13.78 8.89 -16.93
C SER A 171 -14.11 7.57 -17.63
N VAL A 172 -13.70 6.42 -17.05
CA VAL A 172 -13.98 5.08 -17.58
C VAL A 172 -15.38 4.61 -17.18
N ILE A 173 -15.79 4.85 -15.93
CA ILE A 173 -17.12 4.50 -15.40
C ILE A 173 -18.20 5.39 -16.03
N GLN A 174 -17.93 6.68 -16.26
CA GLN A 174 -18.83 7.60 -16.96
C GLN A 174 -18.66 7.61 -18.47
N SER A 175 -17.79 6.77 -19.06
CA SER A 175 -17.77 6.62 -20.51
C SER A 175 -19.10 5.99 -20.98
N PRO A 176 -19.97 6.76 -21.66
CA PRO A 176 -21.27 6.27 -22.05
C PRO A 176 -21.09 5.51 -23.37
N THR A 177 -20.79 4.22 -23.34
CA THR A 177 -21.06 3.40 -24.53
C THR A 177 -22.51 2.96 -24.51
N THR A 178 -23.27 3.46 -25.48
CA THR A 178 -24.56 2.95 -26.01
C THR A 178 -25.80 3.12 -25.14
N CYS A 179 -26.52 4.24 -25.29
CA CYS A 179 -28.00 4.30 -25.20
C CYS A 179 -28.56 5.65 -25.70
N ALA A 180 -28.84 5.73 -27.01
CA ALA A 180 -29.81 6.59 -27.74
C ALA A 180 -29.26 6.71 -29.18
N GLY A 181 -29.79 6.05 -30.20
CA GLY A 181 -31.20 5.93 -30.52
C GLY A 181 -31.40 6.69 -31.82
N ARG A 182 -31.48 5.95 -32.93
CA ARG A 182 -32.03 6.40 -34.20
C ARG A 182 -33.44 6.93 -33.91
N GLY A 183 -33.76 8.13 -34.37
CA GLY A 183 -35.07 8.78 -34.21
C GLY A 183 -35.01 10.19 -34.73
#